data_AF-F0V9F1-F1
#
_entry.id   AF-F0V9F1-F1
#
_cell.length_a   1.000
_cell.length_b   1.000
_cell.length_c   1.000
_cell.angle_alpha   90.00
_cell.angle_beta   90.00
_cell.angle_gamma   90.00
#
_symmetry.space_group_name_H-M   'P 1'
#
loop_
_entity.id
_entity.type
_entity.pdbx_description
1 polymer ?
#
loop_
_entity_poly.entity_id
_entity_poly.type
_entity_poly.pdbx_seq_one_letter_code
_entity_poly.pdbx_strand_id
1 'polypeptide(L)'
;MTDKHVYSGSLFSRDIGQKFSQSFGGSFASRLSDGGAEARRIKRRLQKAKDATADPFKPERLLTPAPVSGRQHRQLQTEEHLIELTEHAREFMAETQTEPWMDKPPTPMFRPHREEAHVATQILDGDLFDFDEEVVPILEVIVGKVLEQSITEVLEEEELAAIQRQQDEFDRARILELIELQRLEAAEKRRKEETERRLAQAQAWQEVKRTAYQKMLAMDFAAVQRRGRSQMALRELAESSNLFIHPNVGAVSVHFWPSLMRQTTEQVAFLRDGVSNVVSECLRSRLLSNYEEREKVVEDMIVAKHNKQLRLRLEQIRVKAEIRARIKREGNEREEMEAADTLEEERKWEAAEAARFAQEAEEEARRAEEEALAAASFAKWHVTCMQLEAERNANRAAGDNDKYQNDDEEE
;
A
#
# COMPACT_ATOMS: atom_id res chain seq x y z
N MET A 1 -20.55 64.01 124.23
CA MET A 1 -21.98 64.16 124.60
C MET A 1 -22.70 64.80 123.43
N THR A 2 -23.93 64.38 123.15
CA THR A 2 -24.76 64.87 122.03
C THR A 2 -25.56 66.11 122.41
N ASP A 3 -25.67 67.07 121.51
CA ASP A 3 -26.97 67.50 120.97
C ASP A 3 -26.74 68.16 119.60
N LYS A 4 -27.49 67.78 118.55
CA LYS A 4 -28.85 68.24 118.22
C LYS A 4 -28.97 69.76 118.17
N HIS A 5 -28.50 70.41 117.10
CA HIS A 5 -29.22 71.53 116.48
C HIS A 5 -28.83 71.66 114.99
N VAL A 6 -29.70 71.10 114.13
CA VAL A 6 -30.03 71.51 112.76
C VAL A 6 -28.99 72.31 111.96
N TYR A 7 -28.51 71.73 110.85
CA TYR A 7 -28.51 72.46 109.57
C TYR A 7 -28.82 71.53 108.39
N SER A 8 -29.25 72.14 107.28
CA SER A 8 -29.94 71.51 106.16
C SER A 8 -29.04 70.86 105.12
N GLY A 9 -29.59 69.85 104.46
CA GLY A 9 -29.15 69.30 103.18
C GLY A 9 -29.93 68.01 102.89
N SER A 10 -30.25 67.61 101.67
CA SER A 10 -30.14 68.19 100.34
C SER A 10 -30.46 67.02 99.40
N LEU A 11 -31.48 67.18 98.55
CA LEU A 11 -31.64 66.48 97.26
C LEU A 11 -31.92 64.95 97.22
N PHE A 12 -33.07 64.64 96.60
CA PHE A 12 -33.40 63.47 95.77
C PHE A 12 -33.17 62.03 96.29
N SER A 13 -34.26 61.25 96.41
CA SER A 13 -34.79 60.48 95.25
C SER A 13 -35.76 59.37 95.67
N ARG A 14 -36.92 59.27 94.99
CA ARG A 14 -37.80 58.11 94.74
C ARG A 14 -39.16 58.61 94.19
N ASP A 15 -39.86 57.96 93.25
CA ASP A 15 -39.81 56.57 92.75
C ASP A 15 -39.85 56.52 91.19
N ILE A 16 -39.14 55.59 90.51
CA ILE A 16 -39.60 54.30 89.90
C ILE A 16 -40.73 54.47 88.86
N GLY A 17 -40.72 53.90 87.64
CA GLY A 17 -39.82 53.00 86.89
C GLY A 17 -40.09 53.17 85.37
N GLN A 18 -39.70 52.33 84.41
CA GLN A 18 -39.35 50.90 84.41
C GLN A 18 -38.43 50.58 83.19
N LYS A 19 -37.91 49.35 83.11
CA LYS A 19 -36.75 48.95 82.30
C LYS A 19 -37.11 48.43 80.90
N PHE A 20 -36.24 48.62 79.92
CA PHE A 20 -35.91 47.56 78.97
C PHE A 20 -34.40 47.54 78.69
N SER A 21 -33.81 46.34 78.74
CA SER A 21 -32.37 46.12 78.62
C SER A 21 -32.11 45.09 77.53
N GLN A 22 -31.18 45.37 76.63
CA GLN A 22 -30.40 44.31 75.97
C GLN A 22 -29.09 44.85 75.41
N SER A 23 -27.99 44.32 75.92
CA SER A 23 -26.66 44.43 75.35
C SER A 23 -26.41 43.24 74.41
N PHE A 24 -25.99 43.47 73.16
CA PHE A 24 -25.26 42.45 72.39
C PHE A 24 -24.50 43.07 71.22
N GLY A 25 -23.27 42.58 70.97
CA GLY A 25 -22.61 42.56 69.66
C GLY A 25 -22.19 43.90 69.04
N GLY A 26 -20.92 44.27 69.23
CA GLY A 26 -20.22 45.09 68.24
C GLY A 26 -19.90 44.31 66.95
N SER A 27 -19.42 45.04 65.94
CA SER A 27 -18.90 44.56 64.63
C SER A 27 -19.90 43.99 63.60
N PHE A 28 -20.81 44.83 63.05
CA PHE A 28 -21.24 44.70 61.65
C PHE A 28 -21.75 46.03 61.03
N ALA A 29 -20.86 47.00 60.77
CA ALA A 29 -21.26 48.26 60.12
C ALA A 29 -20.12 48.93 59.31
N SER A 30 -19.89 48.47 58.06
CA SER A 30 -18.96 49.12 57.13
C SER A 30 -19.39 49.05 55.65
N ARG A 31 -20.71 49.06 55.36
CA ARG A 31 -21.25 49.04 53.98
C ARG A 31 -22.47 49.96 53.72
N LEU A 32 -22.58 51.08 54.44
CA LEU A 32 -23.63 52.09 54.22
C LEU A 32 -23.10 53.52 54.45
N SER A 33 -22.24 54.02 53.54
CA SER A 33 -21.70 55.40 53.63
C SER A 33 -22.37 56.43 52.72
N ASP A 34 -22.91 56.05 51.56
CA ASP A 34 -23.39 57.03 50.56
C ASP A 34 -24.75 57.68 50.88
N GLY A 35 -25.72 56.92 51.41
CA GLY A 35 -27.05 57.46 51.74
C GLY A 35 -27.01 58.61 52.77
N GLY A 36 -25.95 58.68 53.58
CA GLY A 36 -25.74 59.72 54.57
C GLY A 36 -25.29 61.08 53.99
N ALA A 37 -24.75 61.12 52.77
CA ALA A 37 -24.30 62.35 52.12
C ALA A 37 -25.46 63.07 51.41
N GLU A 38 -26.28 62.33 50.67
CA GLU A 38 -27.45 62.87 49.98
C GLU A 38 -28.51 63.38 50.96
N ALA A 39 -28.81 62.63 52.03
CA ALA A 39 -29.73 63.06 53.07
C ALA A 39 -29.31 64.39 53.74
N ARG A 40 -28.00 64.65 53.88
CA ARG A 40 -27.46 65.93 54.38
C ARG A 40 -27.61 67.06 53.36
N ARG A 41 -27.38 66.80 52.06
CA ARG A 41 -27.60 67.78 50.98
C ARG A 41 -29.07 68.16 50.84
N ILE A 42 -29.98 67.18 50.92
CA ILE A 42 -31.44 67.37 50.88
C ILE A 42 -31.90 68.20 52.10
N LYS A 43 -31.43 67.87 53.32
CA LYS A 43 -31.71 68.68 54.52
C LYS A 43 -31.23 70.14 54.38
N ARG A 44 -30.02 70.38 53.86
CA ARG A 44 -29.51 71.76 53.64
C ARG A 44 -30.34 72.53 52.61
N ARG A 45 -30.80 71.89 51.53
CA ARG A 45 -31.73 72.52 50.56
C ARG A 45 -33.07 72.85 51.20
N LEU A 46 -33.64 71.94 52.00
CA LEU A 46 -34.89 72.17 52.74
C LEU A 46 -34.75 73.26 53.81
N GLN A 47 -33.61 73.39 54.47
CA GLN A 47 -33.34 74.52 55.39
C GLN A 47 -33.26 75.84 54.63
N LYS A 48 -32.40 75.96 53.60
CA LYS A 48 -32.32 77.19 52.79
C LYS A 48 -33.67 77.59 52.16
N ALA A 49 -34.50 76.62 51.74
CA ALA A 49 -35.84 76.90 51.26
C ALA A 49 -36.76 77.44 52.38
N LYS A 50 -36.74 76.83 53.57
CA LYS A 50 -37.50 77.32 54.73
C LYS A 50 -37.05 78.71 55.19
N ASP A 51 -35.75 79.00 55.13
CA ASP A 51 -35.19 80.30 55.50
C ASP A 51 -35.53 81.38 54.45
N ALA A 52 -35.66 81.00 53.17
CA ALA A 52 -36.07 81.90 52.09
C ALA A 52 -37.59 82.15 52.01
N THR A 53 -38.42 81.19 52.44
CA THR A 53 -39.89 81.35 52.59
C THR A 53 -40.31 81.75 54.01
N ALA A 54 -39.38 82.23 54.84
CA ALA A 54 -39.69 82.74 56.17
C ALA A 54 -40.00 84.25 56.10
N ASP A 55 -41.27 84.61 56.25
CA ASP A 55 -41.69 86.01 56.32
C ASP A 55 -40.90 86.78 57.40
N PRO A 56 -40.31 87.95 57.07
CA PRO A 56 -39.50 88.72 58.02
C PRO A 56 -40.30 89.28 59.20
N PHE A 57 -41.64 89.26 59.13
CA PHE A 57 -42.57 89.79 60.15
C PHE A 57 -43.20 88.72 61.04
N LYS A 58 -42.66 87.49 61.12
CA LYS A 58 -43.17 86.48 62.07
C LYS A 58 -43.02 86.97 63.52
N PRO A 59 -44.09 86.97 64.33
CA PRO A 59 -44.09 87.58 65.67
C PRO A 59 -43.14 86.90 66.66
N GLU A 60 -42.77 85.63 66.43
CA GLU A 60 -41.78 84.90 67.24
C GLU A 60 -40.38 85.54 67.20
N ARG A 61 -40.05 86.37 66.19
CA ARG A 61 -38.79 87.13 66.11
C ARG A 61 -38.86 88.55 66.66
N LEU A 62 -40.04 89.02 67.07
CA LEU A 62 -40.25 90.34 67.69
C LEU A 62 -40.19 90.29 69.22
N LEU A 63 -39.81 89.15 69.81
CA LEU A 63 -39.51 89.08 71.24
C LEU A 63 -38.27 89.93 71.57
N THR A 64 -38.35 90.68 72.67
CA THR A 64 -37.20 91.33 73.27
C THR A 64 -36.07 90.31 73.47
N PRO A 65 -34.80 90.68 73.20
CA PRO A 65 -33.68 89.76 73.30
C PRO A 65 -33.57 89.17 74.70
N ALA A 66 -32.99 87.97 74.82
CA ALA A 66 -32.87 87.30 76.11
C ALA A 66 -32.04 88.13 77.11
N PRO A 67 -32.39 88.12 78.41
CA PRO A 67 -31.64 88.86 79.43
C PRO A 67 -30.18 88.42 79.50
N VAL A 68 -29.28 89.41 79.57
CA VAL A 68 -27.85 89.20 79.77
C VAL A 68 -27.61 88.48 81.10
N SER A 69 -26.69 87.50 81.11
CA SER A 69 -26.39 86.66 82.27
C SER A 69 -26.17 87.49 83.55
N GLY A 70 -26.84 87.10 84.63
CA GLY A 70 -26.83 87.82 85.91
C GLY A 70 -27.85 88.95 86.04
N ARG A 71 -28.66 89.24 85.00
CA ARG A 71 -29.79 90.18 85.06
C ARG A 71 -31.11 89.47 84.74
N GLN A 72 -32.22 90.03 85.22
CA GLN A 72 -33.57 89.58 84.88
C GLN A 72 -34.33 90.73 84.22
N HIS A 73 -35.10 90.43 83.18
CA HIS A 73 -35.99 91.42 82.55
C HIS A 73 -37.24 91.61 83.42
N ARG A 74 -37.53 92.87 83.75
CA ARG A 74 -38.74 93.27 84.46
C ARG A 74 -39.74 93.81 83.44
N GLN A 75 -40.95 93.26 83.43
CA GLN A 75 -42.04 93.80 82.63
C GLN A 75 -42.42 95.19 83.18
N LEU A 76 -42.39 96.21 82.30
CA LEU A 76 -42.94 97.52 82.58
C LEU A 76 -44.37 97.56 82.05
N GLN A 77 -45.26 98.23 82.78
CA GLN A 77 -46.66 98.36 82.35
C GLN A 77 -46.75 99.47 81.29
N THR A 78 -46.59 99.08 80.03
CA THR A 78 -46.69 99.96 78.84
C THR A 78 -48.10 99.97 78.24
N GLU A 79 -49.07 99.38 78.92
CA GLU A 79 -50.49 99.55 78.62
C GLU A 79 -50.92 100.98 78.96
N GLU A 80 -51.85 101.54 78.18
CA GLU A 80 -52.31 102.91 78.35
C GLU A 80 -53.16 103.05 79.63
N HIS A 81 -52.53 103.55 80.70
CA HIS A 81 -53.18 103.81 82.00
C HIS A 81 -54.11 105.03 81.90
N LEU A 82 -55.30 104.83 81.36
CA LEU A 82 -56.38 105.80 81.35
C LEU A 82 -56.97 105.93 82.77
N ILE A 83 -56.58 106.99 83.48
CA ILE A 83 -57.23 107.42 84.71
C ILE A 83 -58.39 108.34 84.34
N GLU A 84 -59.62 107.83 84.41
CA GLU A 84 -60.82 108.66 84.25
C GLU A 84 -60.94 109.64 85.43
N LEU A 85 -60.70 110.92 85.17
CA LEU A 85 -60.94 112.00 86.13
C LEU A 85 -62.46 112.25 86.23
N THR A 86 -63.12 111.54 87.15
CA THR A 86 -64.57 111.60 87.34
C THR A 86 -65.06 112.88 88.04
N GLU A 87 -64.18 113.60 88.74
CA GLU A 87 -64.49 114.86 89.40
C GLU A 87 -64.03 116.07 88.58
N HIS A 88 -64.98 116.83 88.04
CA HIS A 88 -64.70 118.17 87.52
C HIS A 88 -64.57 119.13 88.71
N ALA A 89 -63.51 119.94 88.72
CA ALA A 89 -63.31 120.95 89.76
C ALA A 89 -64.48 121.94 89.78
N ARG A 90 -64.96 122.33 90.98
CA ARG A 90 -66.03 123.33 91.12
C ARG A 90 -65.53 124.70 90.65
N GLU A 91 -65.98 125.11 89.48
CA GLU A 91 -65.87 126.49 89.03
C GLU A 91 -66.76 127.39 89.91
N PHE A 92 -66.14 128.34 90.60
CA PHE A 92 -66.85 129.38 91.34
C PHE A 92 -66.96 130.63 90.46
N MET A 93 -68.19 131.04 90.13
CA MET A 93 -68.48 132.34 89.52
C MET A 93 -68.16 133.46 90.52
N ALA A 94 -66.93 133.96 90.47
CA ALA A 94 -66.48 135.13 91.23
C ALA A 94 -66.80 136.42 90.47
N GLU A 95 -68.09 136.76 90.36
CA GLU A 95 -68.54 138.02 89.77
C GLU A 95 -68.01 139.20 90.59
N THR A 96 -66.99 139.89 90.07
CA THR A 96 -66.43 141.09 90.69
C THR A 96 -67.09 142.31 90.04
N GLN A 97 -68.01 142.96 90.75
CA GLN A 97 -68.64 144.20 90.31
C GLN A 97 -67.59 145.34 90.30
N THR A 98 -66.97 145.56 89.15
CA THR A 98 -66.07 146.70 88.93
C THR A 98 -66.87 147.98 88.77
N GLU A 99 -66.85 148.84 89.78
CA GLU A 99 -67.47 150.17 89.73
C GLU A 99 -66.85 151.00 88.58
N PRO A 100 -67.64 151.69 87.73
CA PRO A 100 -67.13 152.36 86.52
C PRO A 100 -66.14 153.52 86.74
N TRP A 101 -65.86 153.91 87.98
CA TRP A 101 -65.07 155.10 88.35
C TRP A 101 -63.70 154.76 88.95
N MET A 102 -63.17 153.55 88.72
CA MET A 102 -61.77 153.25 88.97
C MET A 102 -60.90 153.83 87.85
N ASP A 103 -60.11 154.86 88.16
CA ASP A 103 -59.14 155.43 87.23
C ASP A 103 -58.15 154.35 86.74
N LYS A 104 -57.95 154.31 85.42
CA LYS A 104 -56.98 153.40 84.81
C LYS A 104 -55.57 153.80 85.26
N PRO A 105 -54.69 152.85 85.62
CA PRO A 105 -53.30 153.18 85.88
C PRO A 105 -52.68 153.86 84.65
N PRO A 106 -51.76 154.82 84.83
CA PRO A 106 -51.18 155.58 83.74
C PRO A 106 -50.53 154.63 82.72
N THR A 107 -50.85 154.83 81.44
CA THR A 107 -50.35 153.98 80.36
C THR A 107 -48.82 153.96 80.37
N PRO A 108 -48.17 152.77 80.40
CA PRO A 108 -46.71 152.70 80.52
C PRO A 108 -46.04 153.41 79.34
N MET A 109 -44.99 154.19 79.64
CA MET A 109 -44.24 154.95 78.63
C MET A 109 -43.68 154.02 77.56
N PHE A 110 -44.07 154.23 76.30
CA PHE A 110 -43.55 153.48 75.17
C PHE A 110 -42.04 153.69 75.04
N ARG A 111 -41.28 152.59 75.06
CA ARG A 111 -39.83 152.57 74.87
C ARG A 111 -39.56 151.78 73.57
N PRO A 112 -39.00 152.41 72.52
CA PRO A 112 -38.68 151.68 71.29
C PRO A 112 -37.71 150.52 71.57
N HIS A 113 -37.80 149.45 70.78
CA HIS A 113 -36.87 148.34 70.85
C HIS A 113 -35.46 148.84 70.49
N ARG A 114 -34.43 148.36 71.19
CA ARG A 114 -33.04 148.64 70.80
C ARG A 114 -32.67 147.75 69.62
N GLU A 115 -32.19 148.35 68.54
CA GLU A 115 -31.52 147.62 67.47
C GLU A 115 -30.15 147.15 67.99
N GLU A 116 -30.08 145.91 68.46
CA GLU A 116 -28.82 145.27 68.83
C GLU A 116 -28.18 144.67 67.57
N ALA A 117 -26.91 145.00 67.32
CA ALA A 117 -26.22 144.57 66.11
C ALA A 117 -26.01 143.05 66.10
N HIS A 118 -26.76 142.34 65.27
CA HIS A 118 -26.62 140.90 65.09
C HIS A 118 -25.35 140.57 64.29
N VAL A 119 -24.45 139.77 64.89
CA VAL A 119 -23.23 139.26 64.24
C VAL A 119 -23.41 137.76 64.00
N ALA A 120 -23.28 137.33 62.75
CA ALA A 120 -23.25 135.91 62.40
C ALA A 120 -21.79 135.45 62.23
N THR A 121 -21.40 134.42 62.97
CA THR A 121 -20.12 133.73 62.82
C THR A 121 -20.33 132.38 62.14
N GLN A 122 -19.72 132.18 60.97
CA GLN A 122 -19.78 130.94 60.21
C GLN A 122 -18.37 130.39 60.05
N ILE A 123 -18.20 129.10 60.35
CA ILE A 123 -16.97 128.35 60.08
C ILE A 123 -17.04 127.88 58.62
N LEU A 124 -15.94 128.04 57.88
CA LEU A 124 -15.85 127.66 56.46
C LEU A 124 -15.25 126.26 56.30
N ASP A 125 -15.50 125.64 55.15
CA ASP A 125 -14.98 124.32 54.83
C ASP A 125 -13.44 124.32 54.89
N GLY A 126 -12.86 123.50 55.78
CA GLY A 126 -11.42 123.38 56.01
C GLY A 126 -10.85 124.20 57.18
N ASP A 127 -11.63 125.09 57.81
CA ASP A 127 -11.16 125.97 58.91
C ASP A 127 -10.95 125.23 60.26
N LEU A 128 -11.45 124.00 60.37
CA LEU A 128 -11.30 123.09 61.53
C LEU A 128 -10.50 121.82 61.22
N PHE A 129 -9.92 121.68 60.02
CA PHE A 129 -9.29 120.42 59.60
C PHE A 129 -7.88 120.27 60.20
N ASP A 130 -7.70 119.30 61.09
CA ASP A 130 -6.38 118.85 61.53
C ASP A 130 -5.97 117.58 60.75
N PHE A 131 -4.88 117.68 59.98
CA PHE A 131 -4.36 116.57 59.20
C PHE A 131 -3.84 115.44 60.09
N ASP A 132 -3.25 115.75 61.25
CA ASP A 132 -2.59 114.76 62.08
C ASP A 132 -3.59 113.88 62.85
N GLU A 133 -4.83 114.35 63.07
CA GLU A 133 -5.93 113.55 63.63
C GLU A 133 -6.67 112.76 62.54
N GLU A 134 -7.03 113.42 61.42
CA GLU A 134 -7.84 112.82 60.35
C GLU A 134 -7.09 111.77 59.51
N VAL A 135 -5.75 111.77 59.51
CA VAL A 135 -4.95 110.76 58.81
C VAL A 135 -4.82 109.44 59.58
N VAL A 136 -5.06 109.44 60.89
CA VAL A 136 -4.86 108.25 61.76
C VAL A 136 -5.73 107.06 61.33
N PRO A 137 -7.05 107.19 61.09
CA PRO A 137 -7.89 106.05 60.68
C PRO A 137 -7.49 105.49 59.31
N ILE A 138 -6.99 106.34 58.41
CA ILE A 138 -6.53 105.94 57.08
C ILE A 138 -5.25 105.11 57.21
N LEU A 139 -4.29 105.57 58.03
CA LEU A 139 -3.05 104.84 58.31
C LEU A 139 -3.30 103.53 59.06
N GLU A 140 -4.19 103.51 60.05
CA GLU A 140 -4.55 102.29 60.78
C GLU A 140 -5.10 101.22 59.84
N VAL A 141 -6.03 101.58 58.94
CA VAL A 141 -6.56 100.65 57.94
C VAL A 141 -5.50 100.19 56.95
N ILE A 142 -4.63 101.08 56.45
CA ILE A 142 -3.57 100.71 55.50
C ILE A 142 -2.55 99.76 56.15
N VAL A 143 -2.04 100.11 57.34
CA VAL A 143 -1.05 99.30 58.06
C VAL A 143 -1.65 97.97 58.49
N GLY A 144 -2.88 97.96 59.01
CA GLY A 144 -3.61 96.73 59.35
C GLY A 144 -3.76 95.82 58.14
N LYS A 145 -4.25 96.36 57.01
CA LYS A 145 -4.44 95.60 55.77
C LYS A 145 -3.12 95.00 55.23
N VAL A 146 -2.05 95.78 55.23
CA VAL A 146 -0.73 95.35 54.75
C VAL A 146 -0.16 94.26 55.65
N LEU A 147 -0.30 94.37 56.98
CA LEU A 147 0.15 93.34 57.92
C LEU A 147 -0.67 92.05 57.80
N GLU A 148 -2.01 92.15 57.74
CA GLU A 148 -2.90 90.99 57.51
C GLU A 148 -2.57 90.26 56.21
N GLN A 149 -2.40 91.01 55.11
CA GLN A 149 -2.00 90.46 53.81
C GLN A 149 -0.62 89.80 53.88
N SER A 150 0.39 90.47 54.43
CA SER A 150 1.76 89.94 54.54
C SER A 150 1.82 88.65 55.36
N ILE A 151 1.08 88.57 56.47
CA ILE A 151 1.02 87.35 57.30
C ILE A 151 0.33 86.21 56.53
N THR A 152 -0.74 86.51 55.80
CA THR A 152 -1.48 85.50 55.01
C THR A 152 -0.61 84.96 53.88
N GLU A 153 0.05 85.83 53.12
CA GLU A 153 0.95 85.45 52.02
C GLU A 153 2.13 84.58 52.51
N VAL A 154 2.79 84.96 53.61
CA VAL A 154 3.89 84.17 54.18
C VAL A 154 3.43 82.79 54.66
N LEU A 155 2.24 82.69 55.28
CA LEU A 155 1.68 81.40 55.70
C LEU A 155 1.34 80.52 54.48
N GLU A 156 0.74 81.09 53.43
CA GLU A 156 0.46 80.37 52.18
C GLU A 156 1.76 79.88 51.50
N GLU A 157 2.82 80.68 51.48
CA GLU A 157 4.13 80.27 50.96
C GLU A 157 4.76 79.13 51.78
N GLU A 158 4.70 79.20 53.12
CA GLU A 158 5.20 78.14 54.00
C GLU A 158 4.41 76.83 53.86
N GLU A 159 3.07 76.90 53.75
CA GLU A 159 2.22 75.73 53.50
C GLU A 159 2.51 75.10 52.13
N LEU A 160 2.63 75.90 51.07
CA LEU A 160 2.99 75.41 49.73
C LEU A 160 4.37 74.75 49.72
N ALA A 161 5.36 75.35 50.40
CA ALA A 161 6.70 74.78 50.53
C ALA A 161 6.70 73.47 51.35
N ALA A 162 5.86 73.36 52.39
CA ALA A 162 5.71 72.14 53.17
C ALA A 162 5.06 71.01 52.33
N ILE A 163 4.01 71.32 51.56
CA ILE A 163 3.36 70.38 50.65
C ILE A 163 4.33 69.88 49.56
N GLN A 164 5.11 70.78 48.95
CA GLN A 164 6.13 70.40 47.97
C GLN A 164 7.18 69.44 48.55
N ARG A 165 7.70 69.72 49.75
CA ARG A 165 8.66 68.81 50.44
C ARG A 165 8.06 67.42 50.67
N GLN A 166 6.80 67.33 51.09
CA GLN A 166 6.12 66.05 51.28
C GLN A 166 5.92 65.28 49.97
N GLN A 167 5.58 65.98 48.88
CA GLN A 167 5.46 65.38 47.54
C GLN A 167 6.82 64.85 47.05
N ASP A 168 7.87 65.66 47.18
CA ASP A 168 9.26 65.28 46.87
C ASP A 168 9.72 64.04 47.65
N GLU A 169 9.44 63.99 48.95
CA GLU A 169 9.77 62.84 49.80
C GLU A 169 9.01 61.57 49.40
N PHE A 170 7.71 61.71 49.10
CA PHE A 170 6.89 60.61 48.61
C PHE A 170 7.36 60.07 47.26
N ASP A 171 7.65 60.95 46.29
CA ASP A 171 8.13 60.53 44.97
C ASP A 171 9.55 59.92 45.05
N ARG A 172 10.44 60.44 45.90
CA ARG A 172 11.75 59.81 46.18
C ARG A 172 11.57 58.40 46.75
N ALA A 173 10.70 58.22 47.75
CA ALA A 173 10.42 56.90 48.33
C ALA A 173 9.86 55.94 47.26
N ARG A 174 8.88 56.40 46.47
CA ARG A 174 8.26 55.64 45.38
C ARG A 174 9.25 55.25 44.28
N ILE A 175 10.19 56.12 43.93
CA ILE A 175 11.25 55.83 42.94
C ILE A 175 12.21 54.77 43.50
N LEU A 176 12.58 54.85 44.79
CA LEU A 176 13.41 53.84 45.44
C LEU A 176 12.72 52.47 45.46
N GLU A 177 11.45 52.41 45.88
CA GLU A 177 10.63 51.19 45.83
C GLU A 177 10.56 50.60 44.42
N LEU A 178 10.36 51.42 43.39
CA LEU A 178 10.32 50.98 42.00
C LEU A 178 11.66 50.37 41.54
N ILE A 179 12.79 50.98 41.92
CA ILE A 179 14.13 50.48 41.62
C ILE A 179 14.39 49.14 42.34
N GLU A 180 13.96 49.00 43.59
CA GLU A 180 14.06 47.74 44.34
C GLU A 180 13.20 46.63 43.72
N LEU A 181 11.97 46.94 43.33
CA LEU A 181 11.08 46.00 42.62
C LEU A 181 11.72 45.53 41.30
N GLN A 182 12.20 46.44 40.46
CA GLN A 182 12.90 46.08 39.21
C GLN A 182 14.12 45.19 39.45
N ARG A 183 14.89 45.46 40.51
CA ARG A 183 16.04 44.64 40.92
C ARG A 183 15.62 43.23 41.34
N LEU A 184 14.51 43.10 42.07
CA LEU A 184 13.95 41.81 42.51
C LEU A 184 13.36 41.04 41.32
N GLU A 185 12.58 41.67 40.46
CA GLU A 185 12.03 41.07 39.23
C GLU A 185 13.15 40.55 38.31
N ALA A 186 14.22 41.33 38.10
CA ALA A 186 15.37 40.90 37.32
C ALA A 186 16.17 39.75 37.98
N ALA A 187 16.10 39.60 39.31
CA ALA A 187 16.66 38.46 40.02
C ALA A 187 15.76 37.22 39.91
N GLU A 188 14.43 37.38 40.04
CA GLU A 188 13.46 36.30 39.83
C GLU A 188 13.50 35.78 38.40
N LYS A 189 13.53 36.66 37.40
CA LYS A 189 13.55 36.29 35.98
C LYS A 189 14.76 35.40 35.66
N ARG A 190 15.96 35.78 36.13
CA ARG A 190 17.17 34.95 36.00
C ARG A 190 17.05 33.59 36.70
N ARG A 191 16.40 33.54 37.87
CA ARG A 191 16.13 32.26 38.57
C ARG A 191 15.16 31.39 37.78
N LYS A 192 14.07 31.96 37.25
CA LYS A 192 13.06 31.28 36.43
C LYS A 192 13.70 30.71 35.15
N GLU A 193 14.42 31.54 34.40
CA GLU A 193 15.17 31.12 33.20
C GLU A 193 16.15 29.97 33.48
N GLU A 194 16.89 30.00 34.60
CA GLU A 194 17.78 28.89 34.98
C GLU A 194 16.98 27.64 35.38
N THR A 195 15.88 27.75 36.14
CA THR A 195 15.04 26.60 36.47
C THR A 195 14.38 25.97 35.23
N GLU A 196 13.96 26.77 34.26
CA GLU A 196 13.41 26.29 32.98
C GLU A 196 14.49 25.57 32.16
N ARG A 197 15.71 26.12 32.08
CA ARG A 197 16.85 25.44 31.45
C ARG A 197 17.17 24.10 32.11
N ARG A 198 17.15 24.03 33.44
CA ARG A 198 17.38 22.76 34.18
C ARG A 198 16.25 21.76 33.97
N LEU A 199 14.99 22.22 33.92
CA LEU A 199 13.85 21.37 33.61
C LEU A 199 13.94 20.78 32.19
N ALA A 200 14.26 21.60 31.19
CA ALA A 200 14.45 21.15 29.81
C ALA A 200 15.60 20.15 29.68
N GLN A 201 16.75 20.40 30.34
CA GLN A 201 17.86 19.45 30.40
C GLN A 201 17.45 18.12 31.05
N ALA A 202 16.68 18.17 32.15
CA ALA A 202 16.22 16.97 32.85
C ALA A 202 15.22 16.16 32.01
N GLN A 203 14.31 16.82 31.28
CA GLN A 203 13.38 16.18 30.36
C GLN A 203 14.11 15.49 29.20
N ALA A 204 15.01 16.19 28.51
CA ALA A 204 15.81 15.61 27.43
C ALA A 204 16.65 14.41 27.91
N TRP A 205 17.26 14.49 29.10
CA TRP A 205 17.97 13.36 29.70
C TRP A 205 17.04 12.20 30.07
N GLN A 206 15.81 12.47 30.50
CA GLN A 206 14.81 11.44 30.78
C GLN A 206 14.39 10.71 29.49
N GLU A 207 14.26 11.40 28.36
CA GLU A 207 13.98 10.80 27.05
C GLU A 207 15.14 9.92 26.56
N VAL A 208 16.38 10.41 26.65
CA VAL A 208 17.59 9.61 26.36
C VAL A 208 17.64 8.36 27.25
N LYS A 209 17.33 8.49 28.55
CA LYS A 209 17.23 7.34 29.46
C LYS A 209 16.13 6.36 29.07
N ARG A 210 14.93 6.84 28.74
CA ARG A 210 13.79 5.98 28.31
C ARG A 210 14.15 5.19 27.05
N THR A 211 14.72 5.84 26.04
CA THR A 211 15.11 5.18 24.79
C THR A 211 16.29 4.22 24.98
N ALA A 212 17.27 4.55 25.82
CA ALA A 212 18.35 3.63 26.19
C ALA A 212 17.83 2.39 26.94
N TYR A 213 16.93 2.58 27.91
CA TYR A 213 16.30 1.50 28.67
C TYR A 213 15.44 0.59 27.77
N GLN A 214 14.65 1.15 26.85
CA GLN A 214 13.90 0.36 25.86
C GLN A 214 14.82 -0.47 24.96
N LYS A 215 15.96 0.09 24.50
CA LYS A 215 16.97 -0.65 23.72
C LYS A 215 17.58 -1.79 24.52
N MET A 216 17.90 -1.56 25.80
CA MET A 216 18.42 -2.59 26.70
C MET A 216 17.40 -3.73 26.88
N LEU A 217 16.15 -3.41 27.23
CA LEU A 217 15.07 -4.41 27.34
C LEU A 217 14.84 -5.19 26.05
N ALA A 218 14.90 -4.54 24.89
CA ALA A 218 14.77 -5.22 23.60
C ALA A 218 15.94 -6.17 23.31
N MET A 219 17.17 -5.79 23.68
CA MET A 219 18.35 -6.65 23.57
C MET A 219 18.28 -7.84 24.52
N ASP A 220 17.87 -7.62 25.78
CA ASP A 220 17.70 -8.68 26.78
C ASP A 220 16.61 -9.67 26.35
N PHE A 221 15.46 -9.17 25.89
CA PHE A 221 14.39 -9.99 25.35
C PHE A 221 14.86 -10.80 24.12
N ALA A 222 15.57 -10.16 23.18
CA ALA A 222 16.12 -10.85 22.01
C ALA A 222 17.22 -11.86 22.37
N ALA A 223 17.99 -11.64 23.44
CA ALA A 223 18.96 -12.60 23.95
C ALA A 223 18.26 -13.83 24.57
N VAL A 224 17.25 -13.61 25.41
CA VAL A 224 16.42 -14.69 25.98
C VAL A 224 15.72 -15.49 24.89
N GLN A 225 15.09 -14.84 23.91
CA GLN A 225 14.37 -15.54 22.83
C GLN A 225 15.31 -16.28 21.86
N ARG A 226 16.54 -15.81 21.63
CA ARG A 226 17.53 -16.54 20.82
C ARG A 226 18.08 -17.77 21.56
N ARG A 227 18.20 -17.70 22.89
CA ARG A 227 18.74 -18.80 23.70
C ARG A 227 17.85 -20.04 23.59
N GLY A 228 18.42 -21.16 23.15
CA GLY A 228 17.70 -22.43 23.00
C GLY A 228 16.74 -22.53 21.82
N ARG A 229 16.29 -21.43 21.20
CA ARG A 229 15.38 -21.51 20.03
C ARG A 229 16.03 -22.12 18.78
N SER A 230 17.33 -21.96 18.55
CA SER A 230 18.01 -22.69 17.48
C SER A 230 17.96 -24.20 17.70
N GLN A 231 18.19 -24.66 18.93
CA GLN A 231 18.12 -26.07 19.31
C GLN A 231 16.68 -26.61 19.24
N MET A 232 15.69 -25.84 19.71
CA MET A 232 14.28 -26.22 19.61
C MET A 232 13.78 -26.27 18.17
N ALA A 233 14.13 -25.28 17.33
CA ALA A 233 13.75 -25.28 15.91
C ALA A 233 14.46 -26.39 15.12
N LEU A 234 15.74 -26.68 15.40
CA LEU A 234 16.43 -27.84 14.81
C LEU A 234 15.81 -29.17 15.26
N ARG A 235 15.39 -29.27 16.53
CA ARG A 235 14.68 -30.45 17.04
C ARG A 235 13.31 -30.61 16.40
N GLU A 236 12.51 -29.54 16.33
CA GLU A 236 11.21 -29.52 15.68
C GLU A 236 11.31 -29.84 14.18
N LEU A 237 12.33 -29.32 13.48
CA LEU A 237 12.59 -29.68 12.08
C LEU A 237 13.01 -31.15 11.90
N ALA A 238 13.82 -31.69 12.81
CA ALA A 238 14.21 -33.11 12.80
C ALA A 238 13.05 -34.05 13.18
N GLU A 239 12.12 -33.62 14.02
CA GLU A 239 10.95 -34.41 14.44
C GLU A 239 9.78 -34.31 13.44
N SER A 240 9.53 -33.13 12.86
CA SER A 240 8.41 -32.89 11.93
C SER A 240 8.71 -33.19 10.46
N SER A 241 10.00 -33.17 10.07
CA SER A 241 10.40 -33.34 8.68
C SER A 241 11.54 -34.35 8.55
N ASN A 242 11.35 -35.35 7.68
CA ASN A 242 12.39 -36.32 7.33
C ASN A 242 13.51 -35.72 6.45
N LEU A 243 13.82 -34.42 6.60
CA LEU A 243 14.95 -33.76 5.93
C LEU A 243 16.29 -34.22 6.53
N PHE A 244 16.35 -34.45 7.84
CA PHE A 244 17.56 -34.89 8.55
C PHE A 244 17.58 -36.40 8.77
N ILE A 245 17.68 -37.17 7.69
CA ILE A 245 17.90 -38.61 7.77
C ILE A 245 19.31 -38.88 8.32
N HIS A 246 19.44 -39.74 9.33
CA HIS A 246 20.76 -40.16 9.83
C HIS A 246 21.63 -40.72 8.70
N PRO A 247 22.94 -40.41 8.62
CA PRO A 247 23.81 -40.79 7.51
C PRO A 247 23.76 -42.28 7.15
N ASN A 248 23.68 -43.15 8.16
CA ASN A 248 23.60 -44.60 7.98
C ASN A 248 22.28 -45.03 7.32
N VAL A 249 21.15 -44.42 7.72
CA VAL A 249 19.83 -44.71 7.14
C VAL A 249 19.74 -44.18 5.71
N GLY A 250 20.31 -42.98 5.45
CA GLY A 250 20.41 -42.41 4.11
C GLY A 250 21.32 -43.22 3.17
N ALA A 251 22.47 -43.69 3.66
CA ALA A 251 23.36 -44.56 2.89
C ALA A 251 22.69 -45.89 2.54
N VAL A 252 21.91 -46.46 3.46
CA VAL A 252 21.14 -47.68 3.20
C VAL A 252 20.03 -47.44 2.18
N SER A 253 19.24 -46.37 2.31
CA SER A 253 18.11 -46.07 1.41
C SER A 253 18.53 -45.63 0.00
N VAL A 254 19.56 -44.80 -0.12
CA VAL A 254 19.96 -44.18 -1.39
C VAL A 254 21.02 -44.99 -2.15
N HIS A 255 21.93 -45.67 -1.45
CA HIS A 255 23.05 -46.39 -2.09
C HIS A 255 22.91 -47.91 -2.00
N PHE A 256 22.67 -48.47 -0.81
CA PHE A 256 22.64 -49.92 -0.63
C PHE A 256 21.44 -50.57 -1.34
N TRP A 257 20.21 -50.12 -1.08
CA TRP A 257 19.02 -50.74 -1.68
C TRP A 257 19.04 -50.70 -3.21
N PRO A 258 19.33 -49.56 -3.89
CA PRO A 258 19.43 -49.56 -5.35
C PRO A 258 20.57 -50.43 -5.88
N SER A 259 21.72 -50.50 -5.20
CA SER A 259 22.83 -51.36 -5.60
C SER A 259 22.48 -52.86 -5.49
N LEU A 260 21.83 -53.27 -4.39
CA LEU A 260 21.35 -54.63 -4.19
C LEU A 260 20.28 -55.03 -5.22
N MET A 261 19.34 -54.12 -5.51
CA MET A 261 18.33 -54.32 -6.56
C MET A 261 18.98 -54.39 -7.95
N ARG A 262 20.08 -53.66 -8.20
CA ARG A 262 20.85 -53.78 -9.44
C ARG A 262 21.54 -55.14 -9.56
N GLN A 263 22.26 -55.57 -8.53
CA GLN A 263 22.95 -56.86 -8.51
C GLN A 263 21.98 -58.05 -8.65
N THR A 264 20.83 -58.01 -7.97
CA THR A 264 19.81 -59.06 -8.10
C THR A 264 19.13 -59.05 -9.46
N THR A 265 18.85 -57.88 -10.04
CA THR A 265 18.31 -57.80 -11.42
C THR A 265 19.34 -58.23 -12.48
N GLU A 266 20.63 -57.93 -12.29
CA GLU A 266 21.72 -58.43 -13.13
C GLU A 266 21.85 -59.97 -13.05
N GLN A 267 21.75 -60.57 -11.86
CA GLN A 267 21.72 -62.03 -11.71
C GLN A 267 20.49 -62.67 -12.37
N VAL A 268 19.30 -62.08 -12.21
CA VAL A 268 18.08 -62.56 -12.87
C VAL A 268 18.16 -62.39 -14.39
N ALA A 269 18.77 -61.31 -14.90
CA ALA A 269 19.02 -61.11 -16.32
C ALA A 269 20.00 -62.16 -16.86
N PHE A 270 21.12 -62.42 -16.17
CA PHE A 270 22.07 -63.47 -16.55
C PHE A 270 21.42 -64.86 -16.61
N LEU A 271 20.59 -65.21 -15.61
CA LEU A 271 19.84 -66.48 -15.60
C LEU A 271 18.82 -66.54 -16.74
N ARG A 272 18.10 -65.44 -17.01
CA ARG A 272 17.16 -65.34 -18.14
C ARG A 272 17.86 -65.51 -19.48
N ASP A 273 18.99 -64.84 -19.69
CA ASP A 273 19.74 -64.89 -20.95
C ASP A 273 20.40 -66.26 -21.14
N GLY A 274 20.90 -66.88 -20.07
CA GLY A 274 21.37 -68.27 -20.07
C GLY A 274 20.26 -69.25 -20.47
N VAL A 275 19.07 -69.15 -19.85
CA VAL A 275 17.91 -69.97 -20.22
C VAL A 275 17.46 -69.70 -21.65
N SER A 276 17.43 -68.43 -22.09
CA SER A 276 17.10 -68.05 -23.46
C SER A 276 18.07 -68.66 -24.47
N ASN A 277 19.37 -68.65 -24.16
CA ASN A 277 20.39 -69.25 -25.01
C ASN A 277 20.24 -70.77 -25.09
N VAL A 278 20.10 -71.47 -23.96
CA VAL A 278 19.88 -72.93 -23.92
C VAL A 278 18.59 -73.34 -24.65
N VAL A 279 17.50 -72.58 -24.48
CA VAL A 279 16.26 -72.81 -25.23
C VAL A 279 16.48 -72.58 -26.73
N SER A 280 17.18 -71.52 -27.13
CA SER A 280 17.47 -71.25 -28.54
C SER A 280 18.39 -72.29 -29.19
N GLU A 281 19.33 -72.86 -28.42
CA GLU A 281 20.26 -73.90 -28.87
C GLU A 281 19.55 -75.25 -28.99
N CYS A 282 18.71 -75.61 -28.03
CA CYS A 282 17.87 -76.81 -28.09
C CYS A 282 16.85 -76.74 -29.25
N LEU A 283 16.26 -75.56 -29.48
CA LEU A 283 15.39 -75.32 -30.65
C LEU A 283 16.18 -75.38 -31.98
N ARG A 284 17.39 -74.80 -32.05
CA ARG A 284 18.26 -74.92 -33.24
C ARG A 284 18.64 -76.38 -33.52
N SER A 285 19.05 -77.12 -32.49
CA SER A 285 19.41 -78.54 -32.61
C SER A 285 18.24 -79.38 -33.13
N ARG A 286 17.03 -79.20 -32.58
CA ARG A 286 15.82 -79.84 -33.12
C ARG A 286 15.45 -79.39 -34.53
N LEU A 287 15.65 -78.12 -34.90
CA LEU A 287 15.38 -77.68 -36.26
C LEU A 287 16.36 -78.30 -37.25
N LEU A 288 17.65 -78.34 -36.93
CA LEU A 288 18.68 -78.98 -37.75
C LEU A 288 18.39 -80.47 -37.98
N SER A 289 18.05 -81.23 -36.94
CA SER A 289 17.71 -82.66 -37.11
C SER A 289 16.50 -82.87 -38.04
N ASN A 290 15.48 -81.99 -37.95
CA ASN A 290 14.34 -82.01 -38.87
C ASN A 290 14.72 -81.64 -40.32
N TYR A 291 15.75 -80.83 -40.54
CA TYR A 291 16.27 -80.57 -41.90
C TYR A 291 17.07 -81.76 -42.43
N GLU A 292 17.95 -82.37 -41.63
CA GLU A 292 18.70 -83.57 -42.03
C GLU A 292 17.79 -84.77 -42.36
N GLU A 293 16.70 -84.96 -41.61
CA GLU A 293 15.68 -85.98 -41.92
C GLU A 293 14.97 -85.69 -43.24
N ARG A 294 14.69 -84.42 -43.56
CA ARG A 294 14.09 -84.02 -44.83
C ARG A 294 15.05 -84.15 -46.01
N GLU A 295 16.33 -83.83 -45.83
CA GLU A 295 17.35 -84.03 -46.87
C GLU A 295 17.47 -85.51 -47.23
N LYS A 296 17.56 -86.42 -46.25
CA LYS A 296 17.58 -87.88 -46.50
C LYS A 296 16.36 -88.36 -47.30
N VAL A 297 15.16 -87.88 -46.98
CA VAL A 297 13.93 -88.20 -47.73
C VAL A 297 13.97 -87.68 -49.17
N VAL A 298 14.57 -86.50 -49.40
CA VAL A 298 14.76 -85.94 -50.75
C VAL A 298 15.84 -86.69 -51.53
N GLU A 299 16.96 -87.05 -50.88
CA GLU A 299 18.02 -87.88 -51.45
C GLU A 299 17.50 -89.26 -51.86
N ASP A 300 16.74 -89.94 -51.00
CA ASP A 300 16.07 -91.21 -51.33
C ASP A 300 15.14 -91.08 -52.55
N MET A 301 14.41 -89.97 -52.68
CA MET A 301 13.58 -89.68 -53.87
C MET A 301 14.43 -89.49 -55.15
N ILE A 302 15.59 -88.86 -55.04
CA ILE A 302 16.53 -88.64 -56.16
C ILE A 302 17.18 -89.97 -56.57
N VAL A 303 17.66 -90.76 -55.60
CA VAL A 303 18.24 -92.09 -55.80
C VAL A 303 17.22 -93.07 -56.39
N ALA A 304 15.98 -93.05 -55.92
CA ALA A 304 14.89 -93.86 -56.49
C ALA A 304 14.61 -93.51 -57.96
N LYS A 305 14.59 -92.22 -58.32
CA LYS A 305 14.48 -91.77 -59.72
C LYS A 305 15.67 -92.24 -60.57
N HIS A 306 16.88 -92.09 -60.07
CA HIS A 306 18.11 -92.48 -60.79
C HIS A 306 18.17 -93.99 -61.05
N ASN A 307 17.86 -94.80 -60.03
CA ASN A 307 17.80 -96.27 -60.15
C ASN A 307 16.72 -96.75 -61.13
N LYS A 308 15.59 -96.03 -61.23
CA LYS A 308 14.54 -96.34 -62.23
C LYS A 308 15.00 -96.06 -63.67
N GLN A 309 15.80 -95.01 -63.89
CA GLN A 309 16.43 -94.75 -65.20
C GLN A 309 17.53 -95.76 -65.55
N LEU A 310 18.33 -96.19 -64.58
CA LEU A 310 19.38 -97.21 -64.77
C LEU A 310 18.81 -98.57 -65.19
N ARG A 311 17.68 -99.01 -64.61
CA ARG A 311 17.01 -100.26 -65.02
C ARG A 311 16.61 -100.25 -66.50
N LEU A 312 15.97 -99.18 -66.97
CA LEU A 312 15.59 -99.02 -68.39
C LEU A 312 16.82 -99.02 -69.31
N ARG A 313 17.94 -98.41 -68.92
CA ARG A 313 19.20 -98.45 -69.69
C ARG A 313 19.80 -99.85 -69.74
N LEU A 314 19.77 -100.61 -68.64
CA LEU A 314 20.30 -101.98 -68.59
C LEU A 314 19.47 -102.96 -69.44
N GLU A 315 18.15 -102.82 -69.47
CA GLU A 315 17.28 -103.61 -70.36
C GLU A 315 17.57 -103.31 -71.83
N GLN A 316 17.73 -102.03 -72.19
CA GLN A 316 18.14 -101.63 -73.55
C GLN A 316 19.53 -102.16 -73.95
N ILE A 317 20.46 -102.30 -73.00
CA ILE A 317 21.78 -102.91 -73.25
C ILE A 317 21.66 -104.43 -73.44
N ARG A 318 20.84 -105.13 -72.65
CA ARG A 318 20.58 -106.58 -72.82
C ARG A 318 20.05 -106.89 -74.22
N VAL A 319 18.99 -106.22 -74.66
CA VAL A 319 18.39 -106.44 -75.99
C VAL A 319 19.39 -106.13 -77.12
N LYS A 320 20.20 -105.06 -76.98
CA LYS A 320 21.26 -104.73 -77.95
C LYS A 320 22.46 -105.69 -77.94
N ALA A 321 22.63 -106.49 -76.88
CA ALA A 321 23.66 -107.53 -76.80
C ALA A 321 23.19 -108.84 -77.45
N GLU A 322 21.93 -109.25 -77.23
CA GLU A 322 21.35 -110.44 -77.87
C GLU A 322 21.34 -110.32 -79.41
N ILE A 323 20.95 -109.16 -79.94
CA ILE A 323 20.95 -108.90 -81.39
C ILE A 323 22.38 -109.00 -81.97
N ARG A 324 23.40 -108.46 -81.26
CA ARG A 324 24.80 -108.58 -81.69
C ARG A 324 25.35 -110.00 -81.59
N ALA A 325 24.93 -110.77 -80.59
CA ALA A 325 25.36 -112.17 -80.43
C ALA A 325 24.79 -113.09 -81.52
N ARG A 326 23.63 -112.75 -82.12
CA ARG A 326 23.05 -113.47 -83.25
C ARG A 326 23.81 -113.22 -84.56
N ILE A 327 24.05 -111.95 -84.89
CA ILE A 327 24.82 -111.54 -86.08
C ILE A 327 26.23 -112.14 -86.08
N LYS A 328 26.85 -112.29 -84.90
CA LYS A 328 28.20 -112.86 -84.75
C LYS A 328 28.28 -114.40 -84.89
N ARG A 329 27.14 -115.12 -84.98
CA ARG A 329 27.14 -116.56 -85.33
C ARG A 329 26.95 -116.74 -86.83
N GLU A 330 26.00 -116.01 -87.40
CA GLU A 330 25.69 -116.00 -88.83
C GLU A 330 26.85 -115.47 -89.71
N GLY A 331 27.86 -114.80 -89.12
CA GLY A 331 29.11 -114.41 -89.78
C GLY A 331 30.20 -115.49 -89.76
N ASN A 332 30.45 -116.11 -88.60
CA ASN A 332 31.47 -117.16 -88.47
C ASN A 332 31.20 -118.38 -89.37
N GLU A 333 29.93 -118.73 -89.59
CA GLU A 333 29.52 -119.82 -90.50
C GLU A 333 29.73 -119.48 -92.00
N ARG A 334 29.98 -118.20 -92.35
CA ARG A 334 30.29 -117.76 -93.73
C ARG A 334 31.80 -117.71 -93.98
N GLU A 335 32.56 -117.25 -92.99
CA GLU A 335 34.03 -117.24 -93.04
C GLU A 335 34.62 -118.66 -93.19
N GLU A 336 33.95 -119.70 -92.66
CA GLU A 336 34.36 -121.11 -92.86
C GLU A 336 34.02 -121.68 -94.26
N MET A 337 33.03 -121.13 -94.98
CA MET A 337 32.76 -121.54 -96.37
C MET A 337 33.63 -120.80 -97.39
N GLU A 338 33.89 -119.50 -97.18
CA GLU A 338 34.77 -118.71 -98.05
C GLU A 338 36.23 -119.22 -98.03
N ALA A 339 36.64 -119.90 -96.95
CA ALA A 339 37.93 -120.61 -96.86
C ALA A 339 37.98 -121.94 -97.64
N ALA A 340 36.84 -122.51 -98.05
CA ALA A 340 36.78 -123.69 -98.92
C ALA A 340 36.76 -123.29 -100.40
N ASP A 341 36.01 -122.24 -100.75
CA ASP A 341 35.86 -121.78 -102.13
C ASP A 341 37.18 -121.25 -102.73
N THR A 342 38.02 -120.60 -101.92
CA THR A 342 39.34 -120.10 -102.35
C THR A 342 40.33 -121.20 -102.76
N LEU A 343 40.21 -122.42 -102.22
CA LEU A 343 40.98 -123.60 -102.66
C LEU A 343 40.40 -124.28 -103.91
N GLU A 344 39.12 -124.05 -104.23
CA GLU A 344 38.54 -124.51 -105.49
C GLU A 344 38.79 -123.57 -106.66
N GLU A 345 38.88 -122.26 -106.43
CA GLU A 345 39.17 -121.28 -107.49
C GLU A 345 40.59 -121.41 -108.04
N GLU A 346 41.61 -121.66 -107.20
CA GLU A 346 42.98 -121.95 -107.66
C GLU A 346 43.01 -123.22 -108.55
N ARG A 347 42.29 -124.26 -108.18
CA ARG A 347 42.18 -125.49 -108.99
C ARG A 347 41.39 -125.31 -110.29
N LYS A 348 40.39 -124.43 -110.29
CA LYS A 348 39.65 -124.05 -111.50
C LYS A 348 40.53 -123.22 -112.44
N TRP A 349 41.47 -122.43 -111.93
CA TRP A 349 42.49 -121.75 -112.72
C TRP A 349 43.47 -122.73 -113.37
N GLU A 350 44.09 -123.63 -112.59
CA GLU A 350 45.00 -124.66 -113.10
C GLU A 350 44.33 -125.58 -114.14
N ALA A 351 43.05 -125.95 -113.92
CA ALA A 351 42.28 -126.74 -114.87
C ALA A 351 41.92 -125.98 -116.16
N ALA A 352 41.69 -124.67 -116.09
CA ALA A 352 41.43 -123.83 -117.26
C ALA A 352 42.69 -123.59 -118.11
N GLU A 353 43.86 -123.48 -117.47
CA GLU A 353 45.15 -123.34 -118.14
C GLU A 353 45.57 -124.66 -118.82
N ALA A 354 45.34 -125.80 -118.16
CA ALA A 354 45.48 -127.13 -118.79
C ALA A 354 44.48 -127.35 -119.95
N ALA A 355 43.24 -126.85 -119.84
CA ALA A 355 42.26 -126.93 -120.91
C ALA A 355 42.65 -126.09 -122.14
N ARG A 356 43.37 -124.98 -121.97
CA ARG A 356 43.97 -124.25 -123.10
C ARG A 356 45.06 -125.05 -123.80
N PHE A 357 45.94 -125.71 -123.04
CA PHE A 357 46.97 -126.58 -123.60
C PHE A 357 46.36 -127.79 -124.35
N ALA A 358 45.23 -128.32 -123.87
CA ALA A 358 44.46 -129.34 -124.58
C ALA A 358 43.80 -128.80 -125.86
N GLN A 359 43.30 -127.56 -125.86
CA GLN A 359 42.75 -126.92 -127.06
C GLN A 359 43.83 -126.63 -128.12
N GLU A 360 45.04 -126.22 -127.74
CA GLU A 360 46.15 -126.08 -128.71
C GLU A 360 46.53 -127.44 -129.33
N ALA A 361 46.51 -128.54 -128.56
CA ALA A 361 46.72 -129.89 -129.08
C ALA A 361 45.56 -130.38 -129.99
N GLU A 362 44.30 -130.02 -129.70
CA GLU A 362 43.17 -130.28 -130.60
C GLU A 362 43.23 -129.43 -131.89
N GLU A 363 43.76 -128.21 -131.85
CA GLU A 363 43.98 -127.40 -133.06
C GLU A 363 45.13 -127.92 -133.93
N GLU A 364 46.17 -128.53 -133.32
CA GLU A 364 47.19 -129.28 -134.08
C GLU A 364 46.62 -130.56 -134.72
N ALA A 365 45.70 -131.26 -134.04
CA ALA A 365 44.97 -132.39 -134.64
C ALA A 365 44.07 -131.93 -135.80
N ARG A 366 43.39 -130.78 -135.67
CA ARG A 366 42.49 -130.23 -136.70
C ARG A 366 43.23 -129.80 -137.97
N ARG A 367 44.45 -129.25 -137.86
CA ARG A 367 45.31 -128.94 -139.04
C ARG A 367 45.72 -130.20 -139.81
N ALA A 368 45.95 -131.33 -139.12
CA ALA A 368 46.29 -132.59 -139.78
C ALA A 368 45.12 -133.20 -140.59
N GLU A 369 43.87 -132.96 -140.20
CA GLU A 369 42.69 -133.35 -140.98
C GLU A 369 42.47 -132.43 -142.20
N GLU A 370 42.69 -131.12 -142.02
CA GLU A 370 42.54 -130.12 -143.09
C GLU A 370 43.54 -130.34 -144.26
N GLU A 371 44.76 -130.84 -144.00
CA GLU A 371 45.74 -131.15 -145.05
C GLU A 371 45.36 -132.39 -145.91
N ALA A 372 44.63 -133.37 -145.37
CA ALA A 372 44.31 -134.61 -146.10
C ALA A 372 42.93 -134.61 -146.79
N LEU A 373 41.95 -133.84 -146.29
CA LEU A 373 40.70 -133.58 -147.02
C LEU A 373 40.95 -132.87 -148.37
N ALA A 374 42.08 -132.15 -148.51
CA ALA A 374 42.53 -131.61 -149.78
C ALA A 374 42.78 -132.70 -150.86
N ALA A 375 43.17 -133.92 -150.47
CA ALA A 375 43.33 -135.03 -151.41
C ALA A 375 41.98 -135.57 -151.94
N ALA A 376 40.90 -135.49 -151.16
CA ALA A 376 39.56 -135.85 -151.60
C ALA A 376 38.95 -134.81 -152.56
N SER A 377 39.26 -133.53 -152.34
CA SER A 377 38.80 -132.41 -153.17
C SER A 377 39.25 -132.53 -154.64
N PHE A 378 40.46 -133.05 -154.89
CA PHE A 378 41.01 -133.19 -156.24
C PHE A 378 40.24 -134.19 -157.13
N ALA A 379 39.66 -135.26 -156.56
CA ALA A 379 39.00 -136.31 -157.34
C ALA A 379 37.51 -136.04 -157.64
N LYS A 380 36.79 -135.34 -156.75
CA LYS A 380 35.36 -135.00 -157.00
C LYS A 380 35.18 -133.98 -158.12
N TRP A 381 36.21 -133.18 -158.42
CA TRP A 381 36.26 -132.30 -159.60
C TRP A 381 35.98 -133.05 -160.92
N HIS A 382 36.20 -134.37 -160.97
CA HIS A 382 35.89 -135.21 -162.13
C HIS A 382 34.38 -135.52 -162.32
N VAL A 383 33.52 -135.25 -161.33
CA VAL A 383 32.06 -135.43 -161.44
C VAL A 383 31.37 -134.14 -161.88
N THR A 384 31.85 -132.99 -161.40
CA THR A 384 31.20 -131.69 -161.62
C THR A 384 31.48 -131.06 -162.99
N CYS A 385 31.85 -131.85 -164.01
CA CYS A 385 31.88 -131.37 -165.40
C CYS A 385 30.50 -131.42 -166.10
N MET A 386 29.42 -131.89 -165.45
CA MET A 386 28.07 -131.99 -166.06
C MET A 386 26.91 -131.92 -165.03
N GLN A 387 26.72 -130.92 -164.16
CA GLN A 387 26.86 -129.46 -164.29
C GLN A 387 26.14 -128.79 -165.47
N LEU A 388 25.34 -129.48 -166.28
CA LEU A 388 24.59 -128.84 -167.38
C LEU A 388 23.16 -129.37 -167.51
N GLU A 389 22.23 -128.40 -167.40
CA GLU A 389 20.82 -128.45 -167.79
C GLU A 389 19.86 -129.32 -166.94
N ALA A 390 18.71 -128.84 -166.48
CA ALA A 390 18.18 -127.47 -166.40
C ALA A 390 17.01 -127.50 -165.38
N GLU A 391 16.70 -126.47 -164.58
CA GLU A 391 16.63 -125.03 -164.85
C GLU A 391 15.46 -124.57 -165.74
N ARG A 392 14.26 -125.19 -165.70
CA ARG A 392 13.06 -124.48 -166.22
C ARG A 392 11.68 -124.94 -165.69
N ASN A 393 10.91 -123.95 -165.20
CA ASN A 393 9.44 -123.90 -164.98
C ASN A 393 8.89 -124.67 -163.75
N ALA A 394 8.34 -124.09 -162.67
CA ALA A 394 8.13 -122.70 -162.22
C ALA A 394 7.06 -121.78 -162.89
N ASN A 395 6.10 -121.35 -162.06
CA ASN A 395 5.56 -119.98 -161.83
C ASN A 395 4.63 -119.23 -162.83
N ARG A 396 3.29 -119.37 -162.61
CA ARG A 396 2.14 -118.41 -162.78
C ARG A 396 0.80 -119.08 -162.36
N ALA A 397 -0.34 -118.43 -162.06
CA ALA A 397 -0.71 -117.12 -161.50
C ALA A 397 -2.27 -117.04 -161.26
N ALA A 398 -2.84 -115.96 -160.68
CA ALA A 398 -3.33 -115.92 -159.28
C ALA A 398 -4.35 -114.75 -159.03
N GLY A 399 -5.15 -114.78 -157.93
CA GLY A 399 -6.03 -113.68 -157.44
C GLY A 399 -7.51 -114.05 -157.16
N ASP A 400 -8.40 -113.23 -156.56
CA ASP A 400 -8.28 -111.99 -155.73
C ASP A 400 -9.64 -111.52 -155.09
N ASN A 401 -9.64 -110.68 -154.03
CA ASN A 401 -10.70 -109.76 -153.48
C ASN A 401 -12.09 -110.24 -152.92
N ASP A 402 -12.94 -109.48 -152.16
CA ASP A 402 -12.80 -108.42 -151.08
C ASP A 402 -14.20 -107.95 -150.43
N LYS A 403 -14.23 -107.50 -149.13
CA LYS A 403 -15.20 -106.65 -148.30
C LYS A 403 -16.77 -106.82 -148.11
N TYR A 404 -17.33 -106.82 -146.85
CA TYR A 404 -18.71 -106.36 -146.41
C TYR A 404 -19.08 -106.45 -144.86
N GLN A 405 -20.13 -105.71 -144.39
CA GLN A 405 -21.23 -105.90 -143.34
C GLN A 405 -21.11 -106.06 -141.77
N ASN A 406 -22.03 -105.37 -141.03
CA ASN A 406 -23.04 -105.73 -139.95
C ASN A 406 -22.69 -106.68 -138.74
N ASP A 407 -23.41 -106.82 -137.59
CA ASP A 407 -24.55 -106.17 -136.87
C ASP A 407 -24.63 -106.70 -135.38
N ASP A 408 -25.30 -105.94 -134.49
CA ASP A 408 -26.33 -106.26 -133.45
C ASP A 408 -26.20 -107.19 -132.18
N GLU A 409 -26.92 -106.71 -131.14
CA GLU A 409 -27.85 -107.30 -130.12
C GLU A 409 -27.56 -108.51 -129.17
N GLU A 410 -28.13 -108.36 -127.96
CA GLU A 410 -28.65 -109.31 -126.93
C GLU A 410 -27.83 -110.46 -126.27
N GLU A 411 -28.24 -110.75 -125.02
CA GLU A 411 -27.89 -111.81 -124.02
C GLU A 411 -26.43 -111.99 -123.51
#